data_AF-A0A1C3H3A1-F1
#
_entry.id   AF-A0A1C3H3A1-F1
#
_cell.length_a   1.000
_cell.length_b   1.000
_cell.length_c   1.000
_cell.angle_alpha   90.00
_cell.angle_beta   90.00
_cell.angle_gamma   90.00
#
_symmetry.space_group_name_H-M   'P 1'
#
loop_
_entity.id
_entity.type
_entity.pdbx_description
1 polymer ?
#
loop_
_entity_poly.entity_id
_entity_poly.type
_entity_poly.pdbx_seq_one_letter_code
_entity_poly.pdbx_strand_id
1 'polypeptide(L)'
;MPGYRAFGVIYADILERALANDDRDALRFILGHELGHIRLKHVMWWYNLLTFIGNMPGIQYLIGQPLGRAHGYGCDKLGYALAADRDCKGLLMLAVGKHLYRQINIDAYEKEHIHGSQYWASVHNFFIDYPVINWRIAAIRQNRHGDLFWAKKAKYSRIANKE
;
A
#
# COMPACT_ATOMS: atom_id res chain seq x y z
N MET A 1 -6.92 -31.80 2.03
CA MET A 1 -7.76 -30.62 2.34
C MET A 1 -8.26 -30.04 1.02
N PRO A 2 -9.57 -29.80 0.84
CA PRO A 2 -10.08 -29.23 -0.42
C PRO A 2 -9.41 -27.88 -0.72
N GLY A 3 -8.96 -27.68 -1.97
CA GLY A 3 -8.75 -26.35 -2.59
C GLY A 3 -7.49 -25.56 -2.22
N TYR A 4 -6.30 -26.05 -2.55
CA TYR A 4 -5.02 -25.31 -2.38
C TYR A 4 -4.62 -24.50 -3.61
N ARG A 5 -5.57 -23.80 -4.25
CA ARG A 5 -5.27 -22.90 -5.38
C ARG A 5 -5.52 -21.47 -4.94
N ALA A 6 -4.46 -20.68 -4.90
CA ALA A 6 -4.53 -19.25 -4.68
C ALA A 6 -4.52 -18.55 -6.04
N PHE A 7 -5.45 -17.61 -6.23
CA PHE A 7 -5.60 -16.85 -7.46
C PHE A 7 -5.43 -15.37 -7.16
N GLY A 8 -4.74 -14.67 -8.05
CA GLY A 8 -4.74 -13.20 -8.10
C GLY A 8 -5.60 -12.77 -9.27
N VAL A 9 -6.39 -11.73 -9.09
CA VAL A 9 -7.22 -11.14 -10.14
C VAL A 9 -6.74 -9.73 -10.38
N ILE A 10 -6.53 -9.37 -11.64
CA ILE A 10 -6.13 -8.03 -12.05
C ILE A 10 -7.16 -7.55 -13.06
N TYR A 11 -7.64 -6.33 -12.84
CA TYR A 11 -8.57 -5.73 -13.78
C TYR A 11 -7.89 -5.48 -15.13
N ALA A 12 -8.57 -5.88 -16.20
CA ALA A 12 -8.03 -5.82 -17.56
C ALA A 12 -7.69 -4.38 -17.98
N ASP A 13 -8.43 -3.39 -17.49
CA ASP A 13 -8.21 -1.99 -17.78
C ASP A 13 -6.95 -1.41 -17.14
N ILE A 14 -6.57 -1.88 -15.94
CA ILE A 14 -5.31 -1.54 -15.28
C ILE A 14 -4.15 -2.15 -16.06
N LEU A 15 -4.27 -3.42 -16.45
CA LEU A 15 -3.27 -4.12 -17.25
C LEU A 15 -3.07 -3.45 -18.61
N GLU A 16 -4.15 -3.23 -19.35
CA GLU A 16 -4.16 -2.55 -20.65
C GLU A 16 -3.51 -1.17 -20.53
N ARG A 17 -3.89 -0.38 -19.52
CA ARG A 17 -3.37 0.97 -19.35
C ARG A 17 -1.90 0.99 -18.95
N ALA A 18 -1.45 0.07 -18.11
CA ALA A 18 -0.04 -0.07 -17.76
C ALA A 18 0.81 -0.48 -18.97
N LEU A 19 0.30 -1.39 -19.81
CA LEU A 19 0.96 -1.82 -21.04
C LEU A 19 0.98 -0.72 -22.11
N ALA A 20 -0.14 -0.01 -22.32
CA ALA A 20 -0.25 1.08 -23.28
C ALA A 20 0.72 2.23 -23.00
N ASN A 21 1.04 2.44 -21.72
CA ASN A 21 1.96 3.46 -21.26
C ASN A 21 3.42 2.98 -21.13
N ASP A 22 3.68 1.69 -21.42
CA ASP A 22 4.93 0.94 -21.13
C ASP A 22 5.43 1.07 -19.68
N ASP A 23 4.51 1.23 -18.73
CA ASP A 23 4.82 1.37 -17.30
C ASP A 23 4.98 -0.01 -16.65
N ARG A 24 6.06 -0.71 -17.01
CA ARG A 24 6.38 -2.06 -16.51
C ARG A 24 6.57 -2.11 -15.00
N ASP A 25 7.11 -1.05 -14.40
CA ASP A 25 7.38 -1.01 -12.96
C ASP A 25 6.09 -0.85 -12.16
N ALA A 26 5.14 -0.04 -12.65
CA ALA A 26 3.80 0.05 -12.05
C ALA A 26 3.08 -1.30 -12.12
N LEU A 27 3.18 -2.01 -13.25
CA LEU A 27 2.60 -3.34 -13.41
C LEU A 27 3.26 -4.37 -12.48
N ARG A 28 4.59 -4.38 -12.37
CA ARG A 28 5.35 -5.23 -11.43
C ARG A 28 4.96 -4.95 -9.98
N PHE A 29 4.73 -3.69 -9.64
CA PHE A 29 4.30 -3.31 -8.29
C PHE A 29 2.92 -3.91 -7.97
N ILE A 30 1.94 -3.72 -8.86
CA ILE A 30 0.57 -4.22 -8.67
C ILE A 30 0.58 -5.75 -8.60
N LEU A 31 1.26 -6.43 -9.53
CA LEU A 31 1.44 -7.87 -9.50
C LEU A 31 2.11 -8.34 -8.19
N GLY A 32 3.16 -7.65 -7.75
CA GLY A 32 3.87 -7.97 -6.53
C GLY A 32 3.03 -7.77 -5.27
N HIS A 33 2.16 -6.76 -5.25
CA HIS A 33 1.20 -6.52 -4.18
C HIS A 33 0.19 -7.67 -4.09
N GLU A 34 -0.42 -8.07 -5.20
CA GLU A 34 -1.38 -9.19 -5.25
C GLU A 34 -0.72 -10.53 -4.90
N LEU A 35 0.48 -10.78 -5.43
CA LEU A 35 1.29 -11.94 -5.05
C LEU A 35 1.66 -11.90 -3.56
N GLY A 36 1.77 -10.71 -2.97
CA GLY A 36 1.98 -10.51 -1.54
C GLY A 36 0.85 -11.07 -0.70
N HIS A 37 -0.41 -10.87 -1.11
CA HIS A 37 -1.57 -11.47 -0.44
C HIS A 37 -1.51 -13.01 -0.42
N ILE A 38 -1.02 -13.61 -1.50
CA ILE A 38 -0.83 -15.06 -1.58
C ILE A 38 0.36 -15.50 -0.72
N ARG A 39 1.51 -14.84 -0.86
CA ARG A 39 2.77 -15.19 -0.19
C ARG A 39 2.70 -15.05 1.33
N LEU A 40 1.93 -14.08 1.82
CA LEU A 40 1.67 -13.83 3.23
C LEU A 40 0.44 -14.60 3.75
N LYS A 41 -0.17 -15.46 2.92
CA LYS A 41 -1.31 -16.32 3.28
C LYS A 41 -2.56 -15.55 3.71
N HIS A 42 -2.72 -14.29 3.26
CA HIS A 42 -3.89 -13.47 3.55
C HIS A 42 -5.18 -14.07 2.94
N VAL A 43 -5.06 -14.82 1.84
CA VAL A 43 -6.18 -15.48 1.16
C VAL A 43 -6.62 -16.79 1.81
N MET A 44 -5.94 -17.25 2.87
CA MET A 44 -6.27 -18.51 3.53
C MET A 44 -7.52 -18.38 4.38
N TRP A 45 -8.37 -19.41 4.38
CA TRP A 45 -9.61 -19.41 5.16
C TRP A 45 -9.39 -19.18 6.67
N TRP A 46 -8.35 -19.78 7.25
CA TRP A 46 -8.04 -19.62 8.69
C TRP A 46 -7.60 -18.20 9.00
N TYR A 47 -6.94 -17.54 8.04
CA TYR A 47 -6.51 -16.15 8.17
C TYR A 47 -7.71 -15.21 8.17
N ASN A 48 -8.65 -15.46 7.24
CA ASN A 48 -9.91 -14.73 7.18
C ASN A 48 -10.76 -14.95 8.44
N LEU A 49 -10.74 -16.15 9.01
CA LEU A 49 -11.40 -16.44 10.29
C LEU A 49 -10.77 -15.64 11.44
N LEU A 50 -9.43 -15.60 11.55
CA LEU A 50 -8.75 -14.80 12.56
C LEU A 50 -9.01 -13.29 12.38
N THR A 51 -9.04 -12.83 11.13
CA THR A 51 -9.36 -11.43 10.81
C THR A 51 -10.81 -11.09 11.20
N PHE A 52 -11.75 -12.00 10.94
CA PHE A 52 -13.14 -11.85 11.37
C PHE A 52 -13.26 -11.75 12.90
N ILE A 53 -12.59 -12.63 13.64
CA ILE A 53 -12.56 -12.59 15.12
C ILE A 53 -11.89 -11.30 15.61
N GLY A 54 -10.78 -10.90 15.00
CA GLY A 54 -10.05 -9.68 15.35
C GLY A 54 -10.85 -8.39 15.11
N ASN A 55 -11.80 -8.42 14.19
CA ASN A 55 -12.72 -7.32 13.88
C ASN A 55 -14.01 -7.34 14.70
N MET A 56 -14.13 -8.19 15.72
CA MET A 56 -15.28 -8.16 16.62
C MET A 56 -15.37 -6.83 17.39
N PRO A 57 -16.59 -6.37 17.72
CA PRO A 57 -16.80 -5.16 18.52
C PRO A 57 -15.98 -5.20 19.82
N GLY A 58 -15.25 -4.13 20.09
CA GLY A 58 -14.38 -3.99 21.27
C GLY A 58 -12.91 -4.34 21.03
N ILE A 59 -12.60 -5.26 20.12
CA ILE A 59 -11.22 -5.70 19.84
C ILE A 59 -10.70 -5.13 18.50
N GLN A 60 -11.60 -4.74 17.59
CA GLN A 60 -11.28 -4.23 16.25
C GLN A 60 -10.21 -3.13 16.22
N TYR A 61 -10.26 -2.15 17.14
CA TYR A 61 -9.33 -1.01 17.11
C TYR A 61 -7.92 -1.38 17.59
N LEU A 62 -7.80 -2.44 18.40
CA LEU A 62 -6.54 -2.87 18.99
C LEU A 62 -5.87 -3.99 18.18
N ILE A 63 -6.65 -4.87 17.56
CA ILE A 63 -6.12 -6.04 16.85
C ILE A 63 -6.55 -6.02 15.38
N GLY A 64 -7.86 -6.01 15.10
CA GLY A 64 -8.39 -6.16 13.74
C GLY A 64 -7.84 -5.13 12.74
N GLN A 65 -8.01 -3.84 13.02
CA GLN A 65 -7.58 -2.77 12.12
C GLN A 65 -6.06 -2.62 12.05
N PRO A 66 -5.28 -2.64 13.16
CA PRO A 66 -3.81 -2.64 13.05
C PRO A 66 -3.28 -3.83 12.24
N LEU A 67 -3.91 -5.01 12.38
CA LEU A 67 -3.57 -6.20 11.61
C LEU A 67 -3.87 -5.98 10.11
N GLY A 68 -5.06 -5.49 9.76
CA GLY A 68 -5.40 -5.08 8.40
C GLY A 68 -4.39 -4.10 7.79
N ARG A 69 -3.98 -3.08 8.56
CA ARG A 69 -2.97 -2.10 8.12
C ARG A 69 -1.61 -2.76 7.90
N ALA A 70 -1.20 -3.68 8.77
CA ALA A 70 0.02 -4.47 8.59
C ALA A 70 -0.03 -5.33 7.31
N HIS A 71 -1.20 -5.84 6.92
CA HIS A 71 -1.36 -6.58 5.65
C HIS A 71 -1.01 -5.70 4.46
N GLY A 72 -1.63 -4.51 4.40
CA GLY A 72 -1.42 -3.55 3.32
C GLY A 72 0.07 -3.21 3.18
N TYR A 73 0.74 -2.90 4.29
CA TYR A 73 2.18 -2.62 4.29
C TYR A 73 3.05 -3.82 3.88
N GLY A 74 2.66 -5.04 4.27
CA GLY A 74 3.35 -6.26 3.86
C GLY A 74 3.29 -6.48 2.35
N CYS A 75 2.10 -6.33 1.76
CA CYS A 75 1.89 -6.42 0.32
C CYS A 75 2.61 -5.29 -0.43
N ASP A 76 2.55 -4.05 0.06
CA ASP A 76 3.28 -2.91 -0.51
C ASP A 76 4.78 -3.14 -0.56
N LYS A 77 5.35 -3.74 0.50
CA LYS A 77 6.78 -4.03 0.55
C LYS A 77 7.19 -5.07 -0.49
N LEU A 78 6.35 -6.08 -0.75
CA LEU A 78 6.59 -7.06 -1.81
C LEU A 78 6.41 -6.44 -3.20
N GLY A 79 5.40 -5.60 -3.39
CA GLY A 79 5.24 -4.79 -4.60
C GLY A 79 6.47 -3.94 -4.89
N TYR A 80 6.95 -3.20 -3.88
CA TYR A 80 8.16 -2.38 -4.00
C TYR A 80 9.41 -3.22 -4.27
N ALA A 81 9.58 -4.37 -3.60
CA ALA A 81 10.74 -5.25 -3.81
C ALA A 81 10.83 -5.79 -5.24
N LEU A 82 9.69 -5.99 -5.92
CA LEU A 82 9.63 -6.50 -7.30
C LEU A 82 9.71 -5.40 -8.36
N ALA A 83 9.19 -4.21 -8.07
CA ALA A 83 9.21 -3.09 -9.01
C ALA A 83 10.46 -2.21 -8.89
N ALA A 84 11.05 -2.11 -7.70
CA ALA A 84 12.02 -1.07 -7.33
C ALA A 84 11.53 0.37 -7.62
N ASP A 85 10.21 0.56 -7.73
CA ASP A 85 9.57 1.81 -8.09
C ASP A 85 9.48 2.75 -6.88
N ARG A 86 10.38 3.74 -6.83
CA ARG A 86 10.37 4.79 -5.80
C ARG A 86 9.35 5.89 -6.05
N ASP A 87 8.89 6.03 -7.29
CA ASP A 87 7.86 7.01 -7.66
C ASP A 87 6.47 6.53 -7.25
N CYS A 88 6.37 5.28 -6.76
CA CYS A 88 5.12 4.68 -6.28
C CYS A 88 4.02 4.70 -7.34
N LYS A 89 4.37 4.62 -8.64
CA LYS A 89 3.43 4.74 -9.76
C LYS A 89 2.35 3.67 -9.70
N GLY A 90 2.71 2.43 -9.38
CA GLY A 90 1.75 1.34 -9.22
C GLY A 90 0.76 1.61 -8.07
N LEU A 91 1.25 2.12 -6.94
CA LEU A 91 0.42 2.51 -5.81
C LEU A 91 -0.50 3.70 -6.14
N LEU A 92 0.02 4.72 -6.80
CA LEU A 92 -0.75 5.89 -7.25
C LEU A 92 -1.79 5.52 -8.30
N MET A 93 -1.51 4.53 -9.16
CA MET A 93 -2.46 4.00 -10.13
C MET A 93 -3.68 3.39 -9.44
N LEU A 94 -3.47 2.68 -8.33
CA LEU A 94 -4.56 2.12 -7.53
C LEU A 94 -5.30 3.20 -6.71
N ALA A 95 -4.60 4.24 -6.26
CA ALA A 95 -5.18 5.26 -5.38
C ALA A 95 -5.93 6.38 -6.12
N VAL A 96 -5.39 6.89 -7.22
CA VAL A 96 -5.94 8.03 -7.97
C VAL A 96 -6.50 7.60 -9.33
N GLY A 97 -6.13 6.42 -9.80
CA GLY A 97 -6.69 5.79 -10.99
C GLY A 97 -5.75 5.75 -12.18
N LYS A 98 -6.11 4.87 -13.12
CA LYS A 98 -5.31 4.48 -14.30
C LYS A 98 -4.96 5.62 -15.28
N HIS A 99 -5.65 6.76 -15.22
CA HIS A 99 -5.41 7.89 -16.12
C HIS A 99 -4.56 9.01 -15.51
N LEU A 100 -4.64 9.22 -14.19
CA LEU A 100 -4.10 10.40 -13.52
C LEU A 100 -2.80 10.16 -12.76
N TYR A 101 -2.46 8.90 -12.45
CA TYR A 101 -1.31 8.59 -11.59
C TYR A 101 0.03 9.16 -12.09
N ARG A 102 0.22 9.28 -13.41
CA ARG A 102 1.42 9.87 -14.02
C ARG A 102 1.51 11.39 -13.91
N GLN A 103 0.38 12.06 -13.64
CA GLN A 103 0.32 13.52 -13.52
C GLN A 103 0.62 14.00 -12.10
N ILE A 104 0.74 13.07 -11.15
CA ILE A 104 1.01 13.38 -9.76
C ILE A 104 2.50 13.64 -9.58
N ASN A 105 2.83 14.85 -9.13
CA ASN A 105 4.16 15.14 -8.61
C ASN A 105 4.28 14.57 -7.19
N ILE A 106 4.96 13.41 -7.09
CA ILE A 106 5.11 12.69 -5.83
C ILE A 106 5.96 13.45 -4.80
N ASP A 107 6.91 14.27 -5.23
CA ASP A 107 7.76 15.06 -4.35
C ASP A 107 6.98 16.23 -3.72
N ALA A 108 6.15 16.90 -4.52
CA ALA A 108 5.22 17.92 -4.02
C ALA A 108 4.20 17.29 -3.05
N TYR A 109 3.64 16.13 -3.42
CA TYR A 109 2.74 15.38 -2.56
C TYR A 109 3.40 14.99 -1.23
N GLU A 110 4.64 14.51 -1.22
CA GLU A 110 5.37 14.17 0.01
C GLU A 110 5.62 15.42 0.87
N LYS A 111 6.00 16.55 0.26
CA LYS A 111 6.21 17.79 0.99
C LYS A 111 4.93 18.25 1.71
N GLU A 112 3.79 18.17 1.05
CA GLU A 112 2.52 18.67 1.60
C GLU A 112 1.83 17.66 2.52
N HIS A 113 1.67 16.42 2.07
CA HIS A 113 0.82 15.42 2.74
C HIS A 113 1.57 14.41 3.59
N ILE A 114 2.91 14.41 3.59
CA ILE A 114 3.73 13.55 4.45
C ILE A 114 4.51 14.39 5.48
N HIS A 115 5.07 15.53 5.07
CA HIS A 115 5.78 16.44 5.99
C HIS A 115 4.89 17.53 6.61
N GLY A 116 3.69 17.77 6.05
CA GLY A 116 2.67 18.64 6.65
C GLY A 116 1.95 18.00 7.84
N SER A 117 0.88 18.64 8.31
CA SER A 117 0.10 18.16 9.46
C SER A 117 -0.52 16.78 9.21
N GLN A 118 -0.17 15.81 10.04
CA GLN A 118 -0.67 14.42 9.99
C GLN A 118 -1.82 14.16 10.96
N TYR A 119 -2.34 15.19 11.63
CA TYR A 119 -3.34 15.02 12.69
C TYR A 119 -4.59 14.30 12.18
N TRP A 120 -5.25 14.85 11.16
CA TRP A 120 -6.44 14.26 10.56
C TRP A 120 -6.16 12.93 9.85
N ALA A 121 -4.98 12.77 9.26
CA ALA A 121 -4.55 11.49 8.70
C ALA A 121 -4.44 10.41 9.78
N SER A 122 -3.94 10.75 10.98
CA SER A 122 -3.85 9.82 12.12
C SER A 122 -5.22 9.46 12.67
N VAL A 123 -6.12 10.45 12.80
CA VAL A 123 -7.51 10.22 13.20
C VAL A 123 -8.20 9.30 12.19
N HIS A 124 -8.09 9.58 10.89
CA HIS A 124 -8.68 8.75 9.86
C HIS A 124 -8.08 7.33 9.85
N ASN A 125 -6.75 7.22 9.94
CA ASN A 125 -6.05 5.95 9.99
C ASN A 125 -6.50 5.08 11.18
N PHE A 126 -6.87 5.68 12.31
CA PHE A 126 -7.38 4.96 13.46
C PHE A 126 -8.70 4.24 13.17
N PHE A 127 -9.56 4.77 12.29
CA PHE A 127 -10.88 4.19 12.00
C PHE A 127 -10.90 3.22 10.81
N ILE A 128 -9.85 3.17 10.01
CA ILE A 128 -9.78 2.33 8.81
C ILE A 128 -8.86 1.12 9.02
N ASP A 129 -9.19 0.02 8.36
CA ASP A 129 -8.45 -1.25 8.37
C ASP A 129 -7.37 -1.32 7.29
N TYR A 130 -7.29 -0.32 6.41
CA TYR A 130 -6.27 -0.22 5.37
C TYR A 130 -5.45 1.06 5.54
N PRO A 131 -4.12 1.05 5.35
CA PRO A 131 -3.31 2.20 5.70
C PRO A 131 -3.56 3.39 4.77
N VAL A 132 -3.57 4.60 5.33
CA VAL A 132 -3.73 5.83 4.55
C VAL A 132 -2.64 5.97 3.49
N ILE A 133 -3.02 6.45 2.31
CA ILE A 133 -2.18 6.47 1.11
C ILE A 133 -0.86 7.22 1.31
N ASN A 134 -0.87 8.35 2.02
CA ASN A 134 0.32 9.13 2.33
C ASN A 134 1.33 8.35 3.18
N TRP A 135 0.88 7.55 4.16
CA TRP A 135 1.78 6.74 4.98
C TRP A 135 2.32 5.52 4.22
N ARG A 136 1.55 4.95 3.29
CA ARG A 136 2.02 3.90 2.36
C ARG A 136 3.12 4.43 1.46
N ILE A 137 2.91 5.58 0.83
CA ILE A 137 3.91 6.27 0.01
C ILE A 137 5.17 6.56 0.83
N ALA A 138 5.02 7.10 2.04
CA ALA A 138 6.16 7.37 2.94
C ALA A 138 6.94 6.11 3.28
N ALA A 139 6.25 4.99 3.57
CA ALA A 139 6.88 3.72 3.91
C ALA A 139 7.70 3.14 2.73
N ILE A 140 7.16 3.22 1.51
CA ILE A 140 7.84 2.77 0.29
C ILE A 140 9.07 3.65 0.00
N ARG A 141 8.89 4.97 -0.08
CA ARG A 141 9.97 5.92 -0.44
C ARG A 141 11.13 5.89 0.56
N GLN A 142 10.85 5.70 1.85
CA GLN A 142 11.86 5.62 2.89
C GLN A 142 12.32 4.18 3.18
N ASN A 143 11.78 3.20 2.44
CA ASN A 143 12.03 1.77 2.64
C ASN A 143 11.99 1.35 4.12
N ARG A 144 10.93 1.76 4.82
CA ARG A 144 10.75 1.53 6.26
C ARG A 144 9.48 0.76 6.56
N HIS A 145 9.35 0.30 7.80
CA HIS A 145 8.09 -0.25 8.28
C HIS A 145 6.99 0.81 8.29
N GLY A 146 5.77 0.39 7.95
CA GLY A 146 4.58 1.22 7.98
C GLY A 146 4.18 1.63 9.40
N ASP A 147 3.47 2.74 9.49
CA ASP A 147 3.01 3.31 10.75
C ASP A 147 1.61 2.77 11.07
N LEU A 148 1.49 1.98 12.15
CA LEU A 148 0.22 1.30 12.47
C LEU A 148 -0.78 2.16 13.23
N PHE A 149 -0.29 3.10 14.05
CA PHE A 149 -1.14 3.90 14.95
C PHE A 149 -0.90 5.39 14.75
N TRP A 150 0.36 5.80 14.69
CA TRP A 150 0.77 7.21 14.67
C TRP A 150 1.77 7.45 13.54
N ALA A 151 1.58 8.53 12.79
CA ALA A 151 2.54 8.98 11.80
C ALA A 151 3.90 9.22 12.46
N LYS A 152 4.94 8.51 12.02
CA LYS A 152 6.29 8.92 12.35
C LYS A 152 6.64 10.14 11.50
N LYS A 153 7.41 11.07 12.07
CA LYS A 153 8.01 12.14 11.27
C LYS A 153 8.83 11.50 10.15
N ALA A 154 8.37 11.70 8.92
CA ALA A 154 9.11 11.35 7.73
C ALA A 154 10.44 12.08 7.73
N LYS A 155 11.53 11.35 7.43
CA LYS A 155 12.82 11.96 7.17
C LYS A 155 12.80 12.44 5.73
N TYR A 156 13.10 13.72 5.51
CA TYR A 156 13.19 14.27 4.17
C TYR A 156 14.24 13.48 3.37
N SER A 157 13.78 12.77 2.34
CA SER A 157 14.63 12.09 1.39
C SER A 157 15.35 13.16 0.56
N ARG A 158 16.63 13.45 0.88
CA ARG A 158 17.50 14.27 0.03
C ARG A 158 17.83 13.50 -1.25
N ILE A 159 16.90 13.41 -2.20
CA ILE A 159 17.17 12.81 -3.53
C ILE A 159 16.95 13.83 -4.65
N ALA A 160 16.32 14.98 -4.38
CA ALA A 160 16.09 16.03 -5.39
C ALA A 160 17.30 16.96 -5.65
N ASN A 161 18.53 16.56 -5.30
CA ASN A 161 19.77 17.27 -5.66
C ASN A 161 20.84 16.25 -6.09
N LYS A 162 20.64 15.63 -7.24
CA LYS A 162 21.74 15.31 -8.13
C LYS A 162 21.41 15.99 -9.44
N GLU A 163 22.16 17.05 -9.69
CA GLU A 163 22.25 17.81 -10.95
C GLU A 163 22.46 16.89 -12.15
#